data_AF-A0A9P6KXY8-F1
#
_entry.id   AF-A0A9P6KXY8-F1
#
_cell.length_a   1.000
_cell.length_b   1.000
_cell.length_c   1.000
_cell.angle_alpha   90.00
_cell.angle_beta   90.00
_cell.angle_gamma   90.00
#
_symmetry.space_group_name_H-M   'P 1'
#
loop_
_entity.id
_entity.type
_entity.pdbx_description
1 polymer ?
#
loop_
_entity_poly.entity_id
_entity_poly.type
_entity_poly.pdbx_seq_one_letter_code
_entity_poly.pdbx_strand_id
1 'polypeptide(L)'
;MEVVLKKNEEYRIEVEDGQKYKIMVLEGLAEIKGQELLQKKWYVFKNIKTFIFTYCGCTLKVDGNAKLAYISPNSNIPQVFSFFNTFVSRDFNFQDNKTFMVVGKGRSSFCTTIINYFIRLHRKVLFTELDLKKGNIFPGSLSSILVDTLIDYAQHIKLNNLLSFYYGSYEINNKDLWDIQIGRLVNAIEKKDIDTANFILVHDTDNKAYNEIIEKFKVDKVIVIGDERMYNIIETTVPKLFIPNTGYVYENTISKSISRYFNGGDNEYTPYSFHVKYKWSVIRIGEDFLAPESALPLGSTRKLGTLKPNETEPEDNAILGISEAKDIDDIVNLPVVGYVVVLNQTNFKILCTQSKLPKYSFFIQSDLKCIDL
;
A
#
# COMPACT_ATOMS: atom_id res chain seq x y z
N MET A 1 31.98 1.11 12.36
CA MET A 1 31.74 0.32 13.58
C MET A 1 31.29 -1.08 13.16
N GLU A 2 31.59 -2.11 13.95
CA GLU A 2 31.07 -3.47 13.73
C GLU A 2 29.95 -3.75 14.73
N VAL A 3 28.92 -4.47 14.28
CA VAL A 3 27.74 -4.84 15.06
C VAL A 3 27.53 -6.33 14.88
N VAL A 4 27.54 -7.09 15.97
CA VAL A 4 27.35 -8.54 15.96
C VAL A 4 25.92 -8.85 16.38
N LEU A 5 25.18 -9.51 15.50
CA LEU A 5 23.83 -10.02 15.79
C LEU A 5 23.90 -11.52 16.06
N LYS A 6 23.27 -11.96 17.15
CA LYS A 6 23.05 -13.38 17.44
C LYS A 6 21.84 -13.90 16.67
N LYS A 7 21.65 -15.21 16.70
CA LYS A 7 20.47 -15.88 16.14
C LYS A 7 19.18 -15.23 16.63
N ASN A 8 18.29 -14.92 15.69
CA ASN A 8 16.97 -14.32 15.88
C ASN A 8 16.98 -12.90 16.47
N GLU A 9 18.13 -12.22 16.46
CA GLU A 9 18.19 -10.79 16.79
C GLU A 9 17.98 -9.93 15.55
N GLU A 10 17.58 -8.68 15.79
CA GLU A 10 17.49 -7.66 14.75
C GLU A 10 18.22 -6.38 15.15
N TYR A 11 18.87 -5.76 14.17
CA TYR A 11 19.44 -4.44 14.28
C TYR A 11 18.46 -3.41 13.75
N ARG A 12 17.86 -2.61 14.64
CA ARG A 12 16.86 -1.59 14.30
C ARG A 12 17.54 -0.26 14.07
N ILE A 13 17.14 0.42 13.00
CA ILE A 13 17.66 1.72 12.62
C ILE A 13 16.52 2.72 12.33
N GLU A 14 16.74 3.95 12.74
CA GLU A 14 15.96 5.11 12.31
C GLU A 14 16.90 6.12 11.67
N VAL A 15 16.74 6.32 10.37
CA VAL A 15 17.51 7.28 9.59
C VAL A 15 16.55 8.39 9.19
N GLU A 16 16.79 9.60 9.66
CA GLU A 16 15.96 10.76 9.34
C GLU A 16 16.31 11.37 7.97
N ASP A 17 15.53 12.35 7.56
CA ASP A 17 15.85 13.14 6.38
C ASP A 17 17.20 13.86 6.54
N GLY A 18 17.95 13.99 5.44
CA GLY A 18 19.32 14.50 5.43
C GLY A 18 20.38 13.56 6.03
N GLN A 19 20.01 12.48 6.72
CA GLN A 19 20.94 11.48 7.22
C GLN A 19 21.25 10.40 6.17
N LYS A 20 22.42 9.77 6.31
CA LYS A 20 22.85 8.64 5.49
C LYS A 20 23.51 7.60 6.38
N TYR A 21 22.96 6.39 6.36
CA TYR A 21 23.50 5.26 7.09
C TYR A 21 23.79 4.11 6.14
N LYS A 22 24.92 3.45 6.30
CA LYS A 22 25.33 2.34 5.44
C LYS A 22 25.55 1.08 6.28
N ILE A 23 25.10 -0.05 5.76
CA ILE A 23 25.27 -1.35 6.38
C ILE A 23 25.83 -2.32 5.34
N MET A 24 26.78 -3.14 5.74
CA MET A 24 27.35 -4.24 4.95
C MET A 24 27.38 -5.49 5.81
N VAL A 25 26.96 -6.63 5.25
CA VAL A 25 27.18 -7.93 5.89
C VAL A 25 28.62 -8.35 5.65
N LEU A 26 29.40 -8.52 6.72
CA LEU A 26 30.76 -9.05 6.64
C LEU A 26 30.74 -10.58 6.62
N GLU A 27 29.99 -11.17 7.54
CA GLU A 27 29.89 -12.62 7.76
C GLU A 27 28.46 -13.02 8.17
N GLY A 28 28.08 -14.27 7.89
CA GLY A 28 26.74 -14.80 8.18
C GLY A 28 25.68 -14.39 7.16
N LEU A 29 24.42 -14.53 7.54
CA LEU A 29 23.26 -14.20 6.71
C LEU A 29 22.40 -13.17 7.41
N ALA A 30 21.91 -12.18 6.65
CA ALA A 30 21.03 -11.15 7.16
C ALA A 30 19.99 -10.76 6.09
N GLU A 31 18.84 -10.28 6.54
CA GLU A 31 17.75 -9.86 5.65
C GLU A 31 17.04 -8.60 6.16
N ILE A 32 16.39 -7.90 5.24
CA ILE A 32 15.53 -6.74 5.50
C ILE A 32 14.16 -7.06 4.96
N LYS A 33 13.18 -7.26 5.84
CA LYS A 33 11.80 -7.60 5.43
C LYS A 33 11.78 -8.71 4.36
N GLY A 34 12.53 -9.80 4.59
CA GLY A 34 12.65 -10.94 3.68
C GLY A 34 13.59 -10.78 2.48
N GLN A 35 14.10 -9.58 2.16
CA GLN A 35 15.17 -9.39 1.18
C GLN A 35 16.51 -9.79 1.78
N GLU A 36 17.17 -10.78 1.19
CA GLU A 36 18.51 -11.21 1.61
C GLU A 36 19.58 -10.18 1.24
N LEU A 37 20.50 -9.93 2.17
CA LEU A 37 21.62 -9.01 1.98
C LEU A 37 22.88 -9.77 1.54
N LEU A 38 23.46 -9.34 0.42
CA LEU A 38 24.70 -9.89 -0.10
C LEU A 38 25.87 -9.47 0.78
N GLN A 39 26.75 -10.44 1.08
CA GLN A 39 27.99 -10.15 1.78
C GLN A 39 28.88 -9.20 0.97
N LYS A 40 29.66 -8.38 1.68
CA LYS A 40 30.63 -7.44 1.12
C LYS A 40 30.02 -6.39 0.17
N LYS A 41 28.70 -6.20 0.20
CA LYS A 41 27.97 -5.13 -0.50
C LYS A 41 27.50 -4.07 0.50
N TRP A 42 27.73 -2.80 0.19
CA TRP A 42 27.15 -1.68 0.95
C TRP A 42 25.70 -1.44 0.55
N TYR A 43 24.82 -1.41 1.55
CA TYR A 43 23.43 -0.98 1.46
C TYR A 43 23.30 0.40 2.10
N VAL A 44 22.63 1.32 1.43
CA VAL A 44 22.48 2.72 1.86
C VAL A 44 21.05 2.97 2.29
N PHE A 45 20.88 3.54 3.47
CA PHE A 45 19.59 3.87 4.08
C PHE A 45 19.50 5.39 4.23
N LYS A 46 18.35 5.94 3.84
CA LYS A 46 18.00 7.37 3.93
C LYS A 46 16.52 7.50 4.26
N ASN A 47 16.16 8.40 5.17
CA ASN A 47 14.77 8.72 5.51
C ASN A 47 13.85 7.49 5.73
N ILE A 48 14.37 6.48 6.43
CA ILE A 48 13.75 5.16 6.59
C ILE A 48 13.90 4.66 8.03
N LYS A 49 12.82 4.07 8.55
CA LYS A 49 12.83 3.29 9.78
C LYS A 49 12.68 1.81 9.42
N THR A 50 13.67 0.99 9.77
CA THR A 50 13.69 -0.43 9.38
C THR A 50 14.55 -1.25 10.33
N PHE A 51 14.65 -2.54 10.06
CA PHE A 51 15.47 -3.47 10.81
C PHE A 51 16.24 -4.41 9.86
N ILE A 52 17.40 -4.89 10.32
CA ILE A 52 18.16 -5.98 9.72
C ILE A 52 18.01 -7.20 10.63
N PHE A 53 17.47 -8.30 10.14
CA PHE A 53 17.23 -9.52 10.92
C PHE A 53 18.19 -10.65 10.51
N THR A 54 18.51 -11.56 11.43
CA THR A 54 19.25 -12.79 11.11
C THR A 54 18.67 -14.04 11.80
N TYR A 55 18.51 -15.13 11.04
CA TYR A 55 18.11 -16.44 11.58
C TYR A 55 19.26 -17.22 12.23
N CYS A 56 20.50 -16.91 11.88
CA CYS A 56 21.67 -17.73 12.23
C CYS A 56 22.76 -16.96 12.97
N GLY A 57 22.66 -15.63 13.01
CA GLY A 57 23.73 -14.73 13.45
C GLY A 57 24.52 -14.16 12.28
N CYS A 58 24.99 -12.93 12.43
CA CYS A 58 25.81 -12.24 11.43
C CYS A 58 26.65 -11.11 12.03
N THR A 59 27.69 -10.71 11.31
CA THR A 59 28.48 -9.52 11.63
C THR A 59 28.23 -8.45 10.57
N LEU A 60 27.77 -7.29 11.03
CA LEU A 60 27.51 -6.12 10.19
C LEU A 60 28.62 -5.09 10.37
N LYS A 61 29.06 -4.49 9.27
CA LYS A 61 29.83 -3.25 9.26
C LYS A 61 28.89 -2.09 9.01
N VAL A 62 28.96 -1.07 9.86
CA VAL A 62 28.12 0.13 9.78
C VAL A 62 28.94 1.40 9.66
N ASP A 63 28.43 2.35 8.88
CA ASP A 63 29.06 3.65 8.56
C ASP A 63 28.00 4.75 8.39
N GLY A 64 28.32 5.98 8.82
CA GLY A 64 27.42 7.14 8.72
C GLY A 64 26.57 7.39 9.97
N ASN A 65 25.54 8.24 9.81
CA ASN A 65 24.71 8.75 10.90
C ASN A 65 23.28 8.20 10.82
N ALA A 66 22.77 7.73 11.96
CA ALA A 66 21.37 7.39 12.17
C ALA A 66 20.91 8.07 13.46
N LYS A 67 19.64 8.49 13.52
CA LYS A 67 19.05 9.04 14.75
C LYS A 67 19.03 8.01 15.87
N LEU A 68 18.69 6.76 15.52
CA LEU A 68 18.63 5.66 16.47
C LEU A 68 19.15 4.38 15.81
N ALA A 69 19.98 3.63 16.52
CA ALA A 69 20.50 2.35 16.06
C ALA A 69 20.73 1.43 17.27
N TYR A 70 20.07 0.28 17.33
CA TYR A 70 20.23 -0.64 18.47
C TYR A 70 19.91 -2.09 18.09
N ILE A 71 20.46 -3.04 18.85
CA ILE A 71 20.13 -4.47 18.72
C ILE A 71 18.91 -4.77 19.58
N SER A 72 17.96 -5.53 19.04
CA SER A 72 16.83 -6.08 19.77
C SER A 72 16.80 -7.60 19.69
N PRO A 73 16.67 -8.32 20.82
CA PRO A 73 16.43 -9.76 20.82
C PRO A 73 14.97 -10.12 20.56
N ASN A 74 14.06 -9.13 20.52
CA ASN A 74 12.62 -9.34 20.43
C ASN A 74 12.13 -9.13 18.99
N SER A 75 12.37 -10.12 18.13
CA SER A 75 11.88 -10.10 16.74
C SER A 75 10.58 -10.89 16.59
N ASN A 76 9.69 -10.43 15.71
CA ASN A 76 8.49 -11.16 15.29
C ASN A 76 8.69 -11.97 13.99
N ILE A 77 9.86 -11.85 13.37
CA ILE A 77 10.18 -12.49 12.09
C ILE A 77 10.10 -14.02 12.16
N PRO A 78 10.54 -14.71 13.25
CA PRO A 78 10.32 -16.15 13.40
C PRO A 78 8.85 -16.56 13.33
N GLN A 79 7.92 -15.76 13.88
CA GLN A 79 6.48 -16.02 13.84
C GLN A 79 5.92 -15.78 12.44
N VAL A 80 6.37 -14.73 11.74
CA VAL A 80 6.02 -14.49 10.33
C VAL A 80 6.47 -15.66 9.46
N PHE A 81 7.69 -16.16 9.67
CA PHE A 81 8.21 -17.30 8.93
C PHE A 81 7.50 -18.61 9.27
N SER A 82 7.16 -18.84 10.54
CA SER A 82 6.34 -20.00 10.95
C SER A 82 5.00 -20.01 10.22
N PHE A 83 4.34 -18.86 10.12
CA PHE A 83 3.12 -18.71 9.33
C PHE A 83 3.38 -18.91 7.82
N PHE A 84 4.45 -18.33 7.27
CA PHE A 84 4.85 -18.57 5.88
C PHE A 84 5.08 -20.07 5.58
N ASN A 85 5.69 -20.79 6.51
CA ASN A 85 6.02 -22.20 6.33
C ASN A 85 4.77 -23.10 6.19
N THR A 86 3.58 -22.65 6.63
CA THR A 86 2.33 -23.39 6.41
C THR A 86 1.98 -23.52 4.93
N PHE A 87 2.39 -22.55 4.10
CA PHE A 87 2.16 -22.53 2.65
C PHE A 87 3.16 -23.38 1.85
N VAL A 88 4.25 -23.78 2.49
CA VAL A 88 5.30 -24.60 1.87
C VAL A 88 4.97 -26.09 2.00
N SER A 89 4.04 -26.45 2.89
CA SER A 89 3.47 -27.80 2.99
C SER A 89 2.98 -28.30 1.63
N ARG A 90 3.25 -29.56 1.31
CA ARG A 90 2.78 -30.20 0.07
C ARG A 90 1.26 -30.32 0.01
N ASP A 91 0.61 -30.35 1.17
CA ASP A 91 -0.85 -30.50 1.29
C ASP A 91 -1.56 -29.13 1.31
N PHE A 92 -0.84 -28.02 1.20
CA PHE A 92 -1.46 -26.70 1.18
C PHE A 92 -2.06 -26.40 -0.20
N ASN A 93 -3.37 -26.14 -0.23
CA ASN A 93 -4.10 -25.79 -1.43
C ASN A 93 -4.60 -24.35 -1.36
N PHE A 94 -4.17 -23.50 -2.31
CA PHE A 94 -4.62 -22.12 -2.40
C PHE A 94 -6.07 -22.00 -2.89
N GLN A 95 -6.67 -23.05 -3.45
CA GLN A 95 -8.11 -23.01 -3.77
C GLN A 95 -9.00 -22.96 -2.53
N ASP A 96 -8.56 -23.58 -1.43
CA ASP A 96 -9.34 -23.70 -0.19
C ASP A 96 -8.95 -22.65 0.87
N ASN A 97 -7.76 -22.05 0.74
CA ASN A 97 -7.22 -21.11 1.71
C ASN A 97 -6.19 -20.17 1.05
N LYS A 98 -6.64 -19.03 0.53
CA LYS A 98 -5.78 -18.06 -0.16
C LYS A 98 -5.88 -16.64 0.35
N THR A 99 -6.98 -16.22 0.97
CA THR A 99 -7.23 -14.81 1.24
C THR A 99 -7.01 -14.47 2.70
N PHE A 100 -6.06 -13.58 2.97
CA PHE A 100 -5.64 -13.20 4.31
C PHE A 100 -5.85 -11.70 4.55
N MET A 101 -6.74 -11.35 5.48
CA MET A 101 -6.95 -9.95 5.89
C MET A 101 -5.92 -9.57 6.95
N VAL A 102 -5.17 -8.48 6.74
CA VAL A 102 -4.08 -8.03 7.62
C VAL A 102 -4.45 -6.70 8.28
N VAL A 103 -4.54 -6.70 9.60
CA VAL A 103 -4.96 -5.55 10.46
C VAL A 103 -3.92 -5.25 11.55
N GLY A 104 -3.97 -4.06 12.17
CA GLY A 104 -3.13 -3.70 13.33
C GLY A 104 -1.84 -2.92 13.02
N LYS A 105 -0.83 -3.06 13.88
CA LYS A 105 0.40 -2.26 13.91
C LYS A 105 1.57 -2.99 13.26
N GLY A 106 1.94 -2.60 12.04
CA GLY A 106 3.07 -3.20 11.30
C GLY A 106 2.66 -3.93 10.02
N ARG A 107 1.40 -3.78 9.59
CA ARG A 107 0.80 -4.42 8.40
C ARG A 107 1.68 -4.35 7.15
N SER A 108 2.15 -3.16 6.75
CA SER A 108 3.02 -3.01 5.58
C SER A 108 4.30 -3.84 5.69
N SER A 109 5.01 -3.75 6.82
CA SER A 109 6.24 -4.53 7.05
C SER A 109 5.97 -6.04 7.04
N PHE A 110 4.86 -6.48 7.63
CA PHE A 110 4.43 -7.88 7.58
C PHE A 110 4.19 -8.33 6.14
N CYS A 111 3.35 -7.61 5.39
CA CYS A 111 3.02 -7.93 3.99
C CYS A 111 4.28 -7.96 3.12
N THR A 112 5.16 -6.96 3.22
CA THR A 112 6.44 -6.95 2.49
C THR A 112 7.29 -8.17 2.82
N THR A 113 7.41 -8.51 4.11
CA THR A 113 8.24 -9.65 4.56
C THR A 113 7.72 -10.97 4.02
N ILE A 114 6.42 -11.24 4.19
CA ILE A 114 5.86 -12.53 3.76
C ILE A 114 5.83 -12.64 2.24
N ILE A 115 5.52 -11.55 1.52
CA ILE A 115 5.59 -11.52 0.05
C ILE A 115 7.02 -11.85 -0.41
N ASN A 116 8.04 -11.23 0.18
CA ASN A 116 9.44 -11.51 -0.17
C ASN A 116 9.82 -12.98 0.07
N TYR A 117 9.28 -13.63 1.11
CA TYR A 117 9.48 -15.08 1.30
C TYR A 117 8.85 -15.92 0.19
N PHE A 118 7.63 -15.60 -0.25
CA PHE A 118 7.02 -16.27 -1.41
C PHE A 118 7.84 -16.08 -2.68
N ILE A 119 8.31 -14.86 -2.94
CA ILE A 119 9.11 -14.55 -4.13
C ILE A 119 10.45 -15.30 -4.13
N ARG A 120 11.06 -15.50 -2.97
CA ARG A 120 12.27 -16.35 -2.80
C ARG A 120 12.01 -17.82 -3.16
N LEU A 121 10.76 -18.28 -3.10
CA LEU A 121 10.33 -19.59 -3.61
C LEU A 121 9.79 -19.53 -5.04
N HIS A 122 10.05 -18.44 -5.76
CA HIS A 122 9.54 -18.20 -7.11
C HIS A 122 8.00 -18.26 -7.22
N ARG A 123 7.29 -17.94 -6.13
CA ARG A 123 5.84 -17.87 -6.09
C ARG A 123 5.39 -16.42 -6.09
N LYS A 124 4.53 -16.06 -7.05
CA LYS A 124 3.88 -14.75 -7.13
C LYS A 124 2.86 -14.61 -6.01
N VAL A 125 2.56 -13.40 -5.55
CA VAL A 125 1.57 -13.16 -4.49
C VAL A 125 0.65 -12.02 -4.90
N LEU A 126 -0.64 -12.17 -4.68
CA LEU A 126 -1.58 -11.07 -4.84
C LEU A 126 -1.52 -10.19 -3.59
N PHE A 127 -1.28 -8.90 -3.78
CA PHE A 127 -1.31 -7.91 -2.72
C PHE A 127 -2.44 -6.92 -3.01
N THR A 128 -3.40 -6.83 -2.10
CA THR A 128 -4.53 -5.90 -2.18
C THR A 128 -4.40 -4.87 -1.06
N GLU A 129 -4.48 -3.58 -1.41
CA GLU A 129 -4.41 -2.46 -0.47
C GLU A 129 -5.76 -1.75 -0.41
N LEU A 130 -6.40 -1.82 0.76
CA LEU A 130 -7.66 -1.16 1.10
C LEU A 130 -7.48 -0.09 2.20
N ASP A 131 -6.24 0.20 2.60
CA ASP A 131 -5.92 1.31 3.49
C ASP A 131 -5.52 2.55 2.68
N LEU A 132 -6.46 3.48 2.60
CA LEU A 132 -6.33 4.74 1.87
C LEU A 132 -5.21 5.64 2.40
N LYS A 133 -4.72 5.44 3.64
CA LYS A 133 -3.71 6.27 4.31
C LYS A 133 -2.27 5.74 4.17
N LYS A 134 -2.06 4.51 3.68
CA LYS A 134 -0.72 3.89 3.67
C LYS A 134 0.10 4.20 2.43
N GLY A 135 -0.51 4.12 1.26
CA GLY A 135 0.23 4.33 0.01
C GLY A 135 1.42 3.38 -0.12
N ASN A 136 1.23 2.06 0.08
CA ASN A 136 2.25 1.12 -0.38
C ASN A 136 2.27 1.08 -1.92
N ILE A 137 1.10 1.20 -2.54
CA ILE A 137 0.90 1.37 -3.99
C ILE A 137 0.73 2.86 -4.31
N PHE A 138 -0.39 3.46 -3.88
CA PHE A 138 -0.66 4.89 -4.02
C PHE A 138 -1.73 5.32 -2.99
N PRO A 139 -1.57 6.47 -2.30
CA PRO A 139 -2.51 6.87 -1.25
C PRO A 139 -3.86 7.30 -1.86
N GLY A 140 -4.95 7.05 -1.14
CA GLY A 140 -6.32 7.30 -1.63
C GLY A 140 -6.79 6.35 -2.74
N SER A 141 -6.12 5.23 -2.94
CA SER A 141 -6.51 4.23 -3.93
C SER A 141 -6.91 2.91 -3.30
N LEU A 142 -7.81 2.20 -3.98
CA LEU A 142 -8.15 0.81 -3.72
C LEU A 142 -7.51 -0.03 -4.81
N SER A 143 -6.53 -0.84 -4.43
CA SER A 143 -5.57 -1.37 -5.40
C SER A 143 -5.32 -2.85 -5.20
N SER A 144 -5.05 -3.57 -6.30
CA SER A 144 -4.57 -4.94 -6.26
C SER A 144 -3.48 -5.17 -7.32
N ILE A 145 -2.39 -5.81 -6.91
CA ILE A 145 -1.24 -6.09 -7.77
C ILE A 145 -0.73 -7.51 -7.55
N LEU A 146 -0.38 -8.18 -8.65
CA LEU A 146 0.31 -9.47 -8.59
C LEU A 146 1.82 -9.21 -8.48
N VAL A 147 2.35 -9.33 -7.27
CA VAL A 147 3.78 -9.15 -7.01
C VAL A 147 4.51 -10.40 -7.47
N ASP A 148 5.46 -10.24 -8.40
CA ASP A 148 6.27 -11.34 -8.95
C ASP A 148 7.78 -11.07 -8.95
N THR A 149 8.19 -9.94 -8.37
CA THR A 149 9.60 -9.60 -8.12
C THR A 149 9.80 -9.21 -6.67
N LEU A 150 11.03 -9.34 -6.18
CA LEU A 150 11.40 -8.99 -4.81
C LEU A 150 11.06 -7.51 -4.55
N ILE A 151 10.40 -7.24 -3.43
CA ILE A 151 10.17 -5.89 -2.93
C ILE A 151 11.46 -5.44 -2.27
N ASP A 152 12.21 -4.60 -2.97
CA ASP A 152 13.47 -4.04 -2.50
C ASP A 152 13.22 -2.96 -1.43
N TYR A 153 14.08 -2.89 -0.42
CA TYR A 153 13.94 -1.96 0.68
C TYR A 153 14.00 -0.48 0.27
N ALA A 154 14.69 -0.15 -0.84
CA ALA A 154 14.84 1.19 -1.38
C ALA A 154 13.87 1.43 -2.54
N GLN A 155 13.76 0.49 -3.49
CA GLN A 155 12.91 0.67 -4.69
C GLN A 155 11.42 0.36 -4.47
N HIS A 156 11.07 -0.32 -3.38
CA HIS A 156 9.71 -0.74 -3.05
C HIS A 156 9.05 -1.63 -4.14
N ILE A 157 7.71 -1.65 -4.18
CA ILE A 157 6.93 -2.49 -5.09
C ILE A 157 7.00 -1.90 -6.50
N LYS A 158 7.38 -2.72 -7.49
CA LYS A 158 7.28 -2.36 -8.90
C LYS A 158 5.82 -2.38 -9.35
N LEU A 159 5.30 -1.25 -9.81
CA LEU A 159 3.88 -1.05 -10.14
C LEU A 159 3.52 -1.56 -11.54
N ASN A 160 3.79 -2.84 -11.82
CA ASN A 160 3.45 -3.49 -13.09
C ASN A 160 2.08 -4.15 -13.02
N ASN A 161 1.26 -4.01 -14.08
CA ASN A 161 -0.07 -4.63 -14.19
C ASN A 161 -0.99 -4.36 -12.97
N LEU A 162 -0.87 -3.16 -12.39
CA LEU A 162 -1.67 -2.69 -11.27
C LEU A 162 -3.13 -2.51 -11.69
N LEU A 163 -4.06 -3.07 -10.90
CA LEU A 163 -5.47 -2.69 -10.93
C LEU A 163 -5.71 -1.70 -9.79
N SER A 164 -6.16 -0.50 -10.11
CA SER A 164 -6.32 0.57 -9.13
C SER A 164 -7.60 1.37 -9.39
N PHE A 165 -8.41 1.55 -8.36
CA PHE A 165 -9.53 2.49 -8.37
C PHE A 165 -9.16 3.69 -7.52
N TYR A 166 -9.28 4.90 -8.08
CA TYR A 166 -8.98 6.11 -7.34
C TYR A 166 -10.20 6.52 -6.53
N TYR A 167 -10.11 6.35 -5.21
CA TYR A 167 -11.16 6.77 -4.28
C TYR A 167 -11.00 8.27 -3.96
N GLY A 168 -9.76 8.74 -3.84
CA GLY A 168 -9.49 10.17 -3.74
C GLY A 168 -9.73 10.79 -2.37
N SER A 169 -9.72 9.98 -1.32
CA SER A 169 -9.80 10.44 0.06
C SER A 169 -8.97 9.52 0.94
N TYR A 170 -8.54 10.02 2.09
CA TYR A 170 -7.87 9.23 3.13
C TYR A 170 -8.88 8.52 4.05
N GLU A 171 -10.15 8.87 3.96
CA GLU A 171 -11.23 8.36 4.81
C GLU A 171 -12.43 7.98 3.96
N ILE A 172 -13.17 6.95 4.39
CA ILE A 172 -14.36 6.48 3.69
C ILE A 172 -15.52 7.46 3.96
N ASN A 173 -15.58 8.53 3.18
CA ASN A 173 -16.59 9.59 3.27
C ASN A 173 -17.80 9.36 2.34
N ASN A 174 -17.61 8.59 1.28
CA ASN A 174 -18.62 8.17 0.32
C ASN A 174 -18.72 6.63 0.29
N LYS A 175 -19.68 6.07 1.04
CA LYS A 175 -19.86 4.62 1.20
C LYS A 175 -20.35 3.94 -0.08
N ASP A 176 -21.19 4.60 -0.87
CA ASP A 176 -21.68 4.06 -2.14
C ASP A 176 -20.53 3.87 -3.13
N LEU A 177 -19.65 4.87 -3.26
CA LEU A 177 -18.47 4.79 -4.12
C LEU A 177 -17.52 3.68 -3.64
N TRP A 178 -17.28 3.61 -2.33
CA TRP A 178 -16.49 2.55 -1.72
C TRP A 178 -17.04 1.17 -2.07
N ASP A 179 -18.34 0.97 -1.90
CA ASP A 179 -18.97 -0.33 -2.14
C ASP A 179 -18.92 -0.75 -3.60
N ILE A 180 -19.08 0.19 -4.54
CA ILE A 180 -18.90 -0.09 -5.97
C ILE A 180 -17.45 -0.45 -6.28
N GLN A 181 -16.49 0.38 -5.87
CA GLN A 181 -15.08 0.16 -6.19
C GLN A 181 -14.55 -1.14 -5.58
N ILE A 182 -14.93 -1.46 -4.33
CA ILE A 182 -14.62 -2.74 -3.70
C ILE A 182 -15.24 -3.89 -4.50
N GLY A 183 -16.51 -3.79 -4.88
CA GLY A 183 -17.17 -4.83 -5.69
C GLY A 183 -16.48 -5.05 -7.03
N ARG A 184 -16.07 -3.97 -7.72
CA ARG A 184 -15.32 -4.04 -8.97
C ARG A 184 -13.94 -4.68 -8.78
N LEU A 185 -13.25 -4.34 -7.70
CA LEU A 185 -11.94 -4.92 -7.36
C LEU A 185 -12.05 -6.43 -7.10
N VAL A 186 -13.02 -6.85 -6.27
CA VAL A 186 -13.32 -8.27 -5.99
C VAL A 186 -13.62 -9.02 -7.29
N ASN A 187 -14.57 -8.53 -8.09
CA ASN A 187 -14.95 -9.18 -9.34
C ASN A 187 -13.76 -9.34 -10.30
N ALA A 188 -12.87 -8.35 -10.37
CA ALA A 188 -11.69 -8.42 -11.22
C ALA A 188 -10.64 -9.41 -10.71
N ILE A 189 -10.48 -9.54 -9.38
CA ILE A 189 -9.62 -10.54 -8.75
C ILE A 189 -10.17 -11.95 -9.00
N GLU A 190 -11.46 -12.18 -8.75
CA GLU A 190 -12.11 -13.48 -8.97
C GLU A 190 -12.05 -13.91 -10.44
N LYS A 191 -12.27 -12.99 -11.38
CA LYS A 191 -12.22 -13.28 -12.81
C LYS A 191 -10.83 -13.70 -13.30
N LYS A 192 -9.75 -13.23 -12.66
CA LYS A 192 -8.38 -13.65 -13.00
C LYS A 192 -8.06 -15.06 -12.48
N ASP A 193 -8.82 -15.55 -11.51
CA ASP A 193 -8.69 -16.88 -10.88
C ASP A 193 -7.23 -17.29 -10.61
N ILE A 194 -6.51 -16.43 -9.89
CA ILE A 194 -5.10 -16.64 -9.61
C ILE A 194 -4.96 -17.60 -8.43
N ASP A 195 -4.32 -18.74 -8.67
CA ASP A 195 -4.00 -19.75 -7.65
C ASP A 195 -2.78 -19.33 -6.81
N THR A 196 -2.94 -18.32 -5.96
CA THR A 196 -1.90 -17.87 -5.04
C THR A 196 -2.46 -17.17 -3.80
N ALA A 197 -1.61 -16.98 -2.79
CA ALA A 197 -1.91 -16.18 -1.61
C ALA A 197 -2.31 -14.74 -2.00
N ASN A 198 -3.35 -14.24 -1.35
CA ASN A 198 -3.82 -12.87 -1.41
C ASN A 198 -3.74 -12.23 -0.03
N PHE A 199 -2.83 -11.26 0.15
CA PHE A 199 -2.75 -10.47 1.38
C PHE A 199 -3.45 -9.13 1.20
N ILE A 200 -4.53 -8.94 1.97
CA ILE A 200 -5.36 -7.74 1.94
C ILE A 200 -4.99 -6.86 3.13
N LEU A 201 -4.34 -5.74 2.86
CA LEU A 201 -4.03 -4.74 3.88
C LEU A 201 -5.24 -3.83 4.09
N VAL A 202 -5.83 -3.87 5.28
CA VAL A 202 -7.05 -3.12 5.63
C VAL A 202 -6.73 -2.08 6.70
N HIS A 203 -7.32 -0.88 6.60
CA HIS A 203 -7.21 0.15 7.63
C HIS A 203 -7.88 -0.28 8.94
N ASP A 204 -7.54 0.39 10.03
CA ASP A 204 -8.17 0.10 11.31
C ASP A 204 -9.61 0.66 11.30
N THR A 205 -10.60 -0.20 11.55
CA THR A 205 -12.03 0.11 11.46
C THR A 205 -12.83 -0.74 12.45
N ASP A 206 -14.16 -0.69 12.39
CA ASP A 206 -15.04 -1.45 13.28
C ASP A 206 -15.32 -2.88 12.79
N ASN A 207 -15.94 -3.68 13.66
CA ASN A 207 -16.31 -5.08 13.36
C ASN A 207 -17.27 -5.20 12.18
N LYS A 208 -18.14 -4.21 11.95
CA LYS A 208 -19.09 -4.25 10.84
C LYS A 208 -18.33 -4.16 9.51
N ALA A 209 -17.45 -3.18 9.37
CA ALA A 209 -16.64 -3.00 8.17
C ALA A 209 -15.66 -4.17 7.95
N TYR A 210 -15.07 -4.73 9.01
CA TYR A 210 -14.26 -5.94 8.87
C TYR A 210 -15.07 -7.12 8.33
N ASN A 211 -16.27 -7.37 8.86
CA ASN A 211 -17.11 -8.47 8.41
C ASN A 211 -17.59 -8.27 6.96
N GLU A 212 -17.91 -7.04 6.55
CA GLU A 212 -18.22 -6.73 5.15
C GLU A 212 -17.05 -7.07 4.21
N ILE A 213 -15.81 -6.78 4.62
CA ILE A 213 -14.61 -7.12 3.83
C ILE A 213 -14.39 -8.64 3.82
N ILE A 214 -14.55 -9.31 4.96
CA ILE A 214 -14.43 -10.77 5.08
C ILE A 214 -15.39 -11.48 4.12
N GLU A 215 -16.64 -11.07 4.10
CA GLU A 215 -17.66 -11.63 3.20
C GLU A 215 -17.36 -11.33 1.73
N LYS A 216 -17.08 -10.06 1.39
CA LYS A 216 -16.85 -9.65 -0.02
C LYS A 216 -15.62 -10.31 -0.63
N PHE A 217 -14.51 -10.42 0.11
CA PHE A 217 -13.27 -11.00 -0.38
C PHE A 217 -13.13 -12.51 -0.11
N LYS A 218 -14.12 -13.13 0.56
CA LYS A 218 -14.06 -14.53 1.03
C LYS A 218 -12.75 -14.76 1.79
N VAL A 219 -12.52 -13.94 2.82
CA VAL A 219 -11.30 -14.01 3.63
C VAL A 219 -11.28 -15.32 4.40
N ASP A 220 -10.19 -16.07 4.32
CA ASP A 220 -10.03 -17.36 4.99
C ASP A 220 -9.47 -17.21 6.41
N LYS A 221 -8.72 -16.14 6.68
CA LYS A 221 -8.11 -15.88 7.99
C LYS A 221 -7.78 -14.40 8.18
N VAL A 222 -8.03 -13.91 9.40
CA VAL A 222 -7.63 -12.57 9.84
C VAL A 222 -6.29 -12.63 10.58
N ILE A 223 -5.33 -11.82 10.17
CA ILE A 223 -4.00 -11.70 10.77
C ILE A 223 -3.91 -10.35 11.47
N VAL A 224 -3.80 -10.37 12.80
CA VAL A 224 -3.68 -9.17 13.63
C VAL A 224 -2.24 -8.99 14.06
N ILE A 225 -1.61 -7.92 13.60
CA ILE A 225 -0.20 -7.62 13.88
C ILE A 225 -0.09 -6.64 15.05
N GLY A 226 0.65 -7.00 16.10
CA GLY A 226 1.13 -6.05 17.11
C GLY A 226 0.09 -5.37 17.99
N ASP A 227 -1.19 -5.70 17.85
CA ASP A 227 -2.27 -5.12 18.66
C ASP A 227 -3.14 -6.22 19.28
N GLU A 228 -2.73 -6.66 20.47
CA GLU A 228 -3.41 -7.74 21.23
C GLU A 228 -4.84 -7.34 21.63
N ARG A 229 -5.06 -6.05 21.94
CA ARG A 229 -6.39 -5.55 22.26
C ARG A 229 -7.30 -5.65 21.05
N MET A 230 -6.85 -5.20 19.87
CA MET A 230 -7.58 -5.36 18.62
C MET A 230 -7.88 -6.83 18.32
N TYR A 231 -6.92 -7.75 18.53
CA TYR A 231 -7.13 -9.18 18.31
C TYR A 231 -8.31 -9.73 19.11
N ASN A 232 -8.49 -9.27 20.36
CA ASN A 232 -9.58 -9.70 21.21
C ASN A 232 -10.91 -8.98 20.92
N ILE A 233 -10.87 -7.74 20.43
CA ILE A 233 -12.07 -6.96 20.06
C ILE A 233 -12.65 -7.39 18.72
N ILE A 234 -11.81 -7.84 17.77
CA ILE A 234 -12.28 -8.24 16.44
C ILE A 234 -13.18 -9.47 16.56
N GLU A 235 -14.44 -9.32 16.18
CA GLU A 235 -15.43 -10.38 16.10
C GLU A 235 -15.57 -10.82 14.65
N THR A 236 -15.26 -12.10 14.38
CA THR A 236 -15.24 -12.66 13.03
C THR A 236 -15.59 -14.14 13.06
N THR A 237 -16.18 -14.61 11.96
CA THR A 237 -16.52 -16.02 11.74
C THR A 237 -15.34 -16.86 11.28
N VAL A 238 -14.27 -16.22 10.80
CA VAL A 238 -13.09 -16.91 10.25
C VAL A 238 -11.95 -16.95 11.27
N PRO A 239 -11.03 -17.92 11.18
CA PRO A 239 -9.91 -18.02 12.11
C PRO A 239 -9.11 -16.72 12.22
N LYS A 240 -8.66 -16.39 13.45
CA LYS A 240 -7.74 -15.29 13.72
C LYS A 240 -6.34 -15.80 14.03
N LEU A 241 -5.32 -15.06 13.63
CA LEU A 241 -3.92 -15.26 14.00
C LEU A 241 -3.35 -13.96 14.57
N PHE A 242 -2.81 -14.00 15.78
CA PHE A 242 -2.05 -12.90 16.35
C PHE A 242 -0.55 -13.07 16.09
N ILE A 243 0.10 -12.03 15.57
CA ILE A 243 1.56 -11.97 15.45
C ILE A 243 2.03 -10.76 16.26
N PRO A 244 2.89 -10.94 17.29
CA PRO A 244 3.38 -9.81 18.07
C PRO A 244 4.20 -8.86 17.19
N ASN A 245 4.32 -7.60 17.60
CA ASN A 245 5.23 -6.66 16.95
C ASN A 245 5.79 -5.73 18.01
N THR A 246 7.11 -5.68 18.13
CA THR A 246 7.79 -4.80 19.09
C THR A 246 8.58 -3.74 18.34
N GLY A 247 8.75 -2.56 18.95
CA GLY A 247 9.41 -1.44 18.26
C GLY A 247 8.63 -0.88 17.07
N TYR A 248 7.30 -1.05 17.05
CA TYR A 248 6.46 -0.42 16.04
C TYR A 248 6.56 1.10 16.14
N VAL A 249 6.81 1.73 14.98
CA VAL A 249 6.75 3.18 14.83
C VAL A 249 5.72 3.49 13.75
N TYR A 250 4.76 4.36 14.10
CA TYR A 250 3.84 4.89 13.11
C TYR A 250 4.57 5.90 12.21
N GLU A 251 4.39 5.77 10.89
CA GLU A 251 4.88 6.73 9.93
C GLU A 251 3.74 7.17 9.02
N ASN A 252 3.55 8.49 8.92
CA ASN A 252 2.77 9.04 7.82
C ASN A 252 3.64 9.03 6.57
N THR A 253 3.24 8.22 5.59
CA THR A 253 4.03 7.93 4.38
C THR A 253 3.39 8.52 3.13
N ILE A 254 2.32 9.31 3.26
CA ILE A 254 1.57 9.88 2.13
C ILE A 254 2.49 10.68 1.18
N SER A 255 3.16 11.73 1.68
CA SER A 255 4.04 12.55 0.84
C SER A 255 5.21 11.74 0.27
N LYS A 256 5.80 10.85 1.07
CA LYS A 256 6.86 9.93 0.62
C LYS A 256 6.37 8.99 -0.50
N SER A 257 5.15 8.49 -0.40
CA SER A 257 4.55 7.61 -1.41
C SER A 257 4.26 8.35 -2.71
N ILE A 258 3.78 9.59 -2.62
CA ILE A 258 3.51 10.41 -3.81
C ILE A 258 4.83 10.74 -4.50
N SER A 259 5.82 11.24 -3.77
CA SER A 259 7.14 11.54 -4.32
C SER A 259 7.80 10.28 -4.90
N ARG A 260 7.71 9.12 -4.23
CA ARG A 260 8.18 7.83 -4.78
C ARG A 260 7.50 7.44 -6.09
N TYR A 261 6.20 7.71 -6.24
CA TYR A 261 5.49 7.41 -7.49
C TYR A 261 6.06 8.22 -8.67
N PHE A 262 6.38 9.50 -8.45
CA PHE A 262 6.88 10.39 -9.51
C PHE A 262 8.39 10.31 -9.74
N ASN A 263 9.17 10.16 -8.67
CA ASN A 263 10.63 10.25 -8.69
C ASN A 263 11.31 8.88 -8.55
N GLY A 264 10.60 7.82 -8.17
CA GLY A 264 11.20 6.52 -7.86
C GLY A 264 11.68 6.41 -6.40
N GLY A 265 12.17 5.24 -6.00
CA GLY A 265 12.60 5.00 -4.61
C GLY A 265 13.92 5.69 -4.24
N ASP A 266 14.79 5.89 -5.23
CA ASP A 266 16.13 6.48 -5.13
C ASP A 266 16.28 7.70 -6.06
N ASN A 267 15.17 8.34 -6.45
CA ASN A 267 15.12 9.44 -7.44
C ASN A 267 15.63 9.04 -8.84
N GLU A 268 15.36 7.79 -9.24
CA GLU A 268 15.76 7.23 -10.52
C GLU A 268 14.80 7.54 -11.67
N TYR A 269 13.59 8.02 -11.38
CA TYR A 269 12.61 8.43 -12.39
C TYR A 269 12.69 9.93 -12.65
N THR A 270 12.53 10.30 -13.91
CA THR A 270 12.40 11.69 -14.34
C THR A 270 10.96 11.94 -14.76
N PRO A 271 10.16 12.66 -13.95
CA PRO A 271 8.81 12.99 -14.34
C PRO A 271 8.79 14.08 -15.42
N TYR A 272 7.70 14.15 -16.17
CA TYR A 272 7.50 15.05 -17.30
C TYR A 272 6.33 16.00 -17.02
N SER A 273 6.42 17.22 -17.52
CA SER A 273 5.32 18.18 -17.43
C SER A 273 4.67 18.44 -18.78
N PHE A 274 3.35 18.57 -18.79
CA PHE A 274 2.54 18.78 -19.99
C PHE A 274 1.50 19.86 -19.77
N HIS A 275 1.24 20.66 -20.81
CA HIS A 275 0.02 21.46 -20.88
C HIS A 275 -1.09 20.59 -21.48
N VAL A 276 -2.13 20.36 -20.69
CA VAL A 276 -3.29 19.57 -21.13
C VAL A 276 -4.13 20.42 -22.06
N LYS A 277 -4.48 19.86 -23.23
CA LYS A 277 -5.38 20.49 -24.20
C LYS A 277 -6.82 20.04 -23.95
N TYR A 278 -7.79 20.79 -24.47
CA TYR A 278 -9.26 20.63 -24.33
C TYR A 278 -9.89 19.22 -24.55
N LYS A 279 -9.12 18.20 -24.95
CA LYS A 279 -9.65 16.84 -25.10
C LYS A 279 -9.98 16.17 -23.75
N TRP A 280 -9.40 16.64 -22.65
CA TRP A 280 -9.56 16.05 -21.33
C TRP A 280 -10.56 16.81 -20.48
N SER A 281 -11.53 16.09 -19.90
CA SER A 281 -12.40 16.61 -18.86
C SER A 281 -11.90 16.18 -17.48
N VAL A 282 -11.98 17.08 -16.50
CA VAL A 282 -11.70 16.77 -15.10
C VAL A 282 -13.03 16.52 -14.41
N ILE A 283 -13.16 15.36 -13.79
CA ILE A 283 -14.40 14.86 -13.22
C ILE A 283 -14.23 14.68 -11.72
N ARG A 284 -15.23 15.12 -10.97
CA ARG A 284 -15.37 14.83 -9.54
C ARG A 284 -16.58 13.92 -9.35
N ILE A 285 -16.44 12.90 -8.49
CA ILE A 285 -17.51 11.93 -8.21
C ILE A 285 -18.20 12.35 -6.91
N GLY A 286 -19.52 12.53 -6.97
CA GLY A 286 -20.31 12.96 -5.82
C GLY A 286 -20.52 14.48 -5.79
N GLU A 287 -21.07 14.96 -4.69
CA GLU A 287 -21.28 16.39 -4.43
C GLU A 287 -20.24 16.91 -3.42
N ASP A 288 -19.76 18.14 -3.62
CA ASP A 288 -18.74 18.78 -2.76
C ASP A 288 -19.23 19.06 -1.33
N PHE A 289 -20.55 19.21 -1.14
CA PHE A 289 -21.15 19.54 0.15
C PHE A 289 -22.23 18.54 0.53
N LEU A 290 -21.85 17.59 1.36
CA LEU A 290 -22.78 16.67 2.00
C LEU A 290 -23.42 17.36 3.22
N ALA A 291 -24.64 17.89 3.07
CA ALA A 291 -25.41 18.43 4.19
C ALA A 291 -25.59 17.34 5.27
N PRO A 292 -25.32 17.62 6.57
CA PRO A 292 -25.41 16.62 7.63
C PRO A 292 -26.81 16.00 7.71
N GLU A 293 -26.92 14.76 8.21
CA GLU A 293 -28.22 14.06 8.31
C GLU A 293 -29.25 14.85 9.13
N SER A 294 -28.79 15.64 10.11
CA SER A 294 -29.61 16.56 10.89
C SER A 294 -30.27 17.69 10.08
N ALA A 295 -29.77 17.96 8.87
CA ALA A 295 -30.33 18.93 7.94
C ALA A 295 -31.29 18.29 6.91
N LEU A 296 -31.49 16.97 6.95
CA LEU A 296 -32.45 16.27 6.09
C LEU A 296 -33.86 16.29 6.72
N PRO A 297 -34.93 16.42 5.90
CA PRO A 297 -36.30 16.29 6.39
C PRO A 297 -36.54 14.94 7.06
N LEU A 298 -37.26 14.95 8.19
CA LEU A 298 -37.66 13.75 8.93
C LEU A 298 -38.37 12.76 7.99
N GLY A 299 -37.84 11.53 7.91
CA GLY A 299 -38.39 10.45 7.06
C GLY A 299 -37.80 10.36 5.65
N SER A 300 -36.88 11.24 5.26
CA SER A 300 -36.17 11.13 3.99
C SER A 300 -34.90 10.28 4.12
N THR A 301 -34.75 9.27 3.27
CA THR A 301 -33.48 8.54 3.09
C THR A 301 -32.67 9.21 1.98
N ARG A 302 -31.39 9.51 2.27
CA ARG A 302 -30.44 10.11 1.31
C ARG A 302 -30.39 9.29 0.01
N LYS A 303 -30.70 9.91 -1.14
CA LYS A 303 -30.64 9.26 -2.47
C LYS A 303 -30.12 10.15 -3.61
N LEU A 304 -29.53 11.31 -3.33
CA LEU A 304 -29.10 12.25 -4.38
C LEU A 304 -27.57 12.33 -4.46
N GLY A 305 -27.05 12.15 -5.68
CA GLY A 305 -25.75 12.66 -6.12
C GLY A 305 -24.48 11.86 -5.76
N THR A 306 -24.48 10.95 -4.79
CA THR A 306 -23.24 10.32 -4.26
C THR A 306 -22.35 9.65 -5.31
N LEU A 307 -22.92 9.13 -6.38
CA LEU A 307 -22.20 8.47 -7.47
C LEU A 307 -22.16 9.29 -8.75
N LYS A 308 -22.76 10.48 -8.77
CA LYS A 308 -22.88 11.25 -10.00
C LYS A 308 -21.52 11.85 -10.38
N PRO A 309 -20.97 11.52 -11.56
CA PRO A 309 -19.79 12.20 -12.08
C PRO A 309 -20.19 13.60 -12.57
N ASN A 310 -19.47 14.62 -12.14
CA ASN A 310 -19.69 16.01 -12.57
C ASN A 310 -18.36 16.59 -13.09
N GLU A 311 -18.41 17.34 -14.19
CA GLU A 311 -17.25 18.12 -14.64
C GLU A 311 -16.91 19.20 -13.62
N THR A 312 -15.61 19.40 -13.39
CA THR A 312 -15.06 20.42 -12.49
C THR A 312 -13.81 21.03 -13.11
N GLU A 313 -13.42 22.21 -12.64
CA GLU A 313 -12.12 22.79 -12.96
C GLU A 313 -10.99 22.08 -12.20
N PRO A 314 -9.78 21.97 -12.79
CA PRO A 314 -8.61 21.45 -12.10
C PRO A 314 -8.19 22.39 -10.97
N GLU A 315 -7.81 21.83 -9.83
CA GLU A 315 -7.30 22.60 -8.69
C GLU A 315 -5.77 22.51 -8.60
N ASP A 316 -5.11 23.61 -8.23
CA ASP A 316 -3.67 23.59 -7.95
C ASP A 316 -3.31 22.53 -6.91
N ASN A 317 -2.22 21.81 -7.17
CA ASN A 317 -1.69 20.71 -6.37
C ASN A 317 -2.59 19.47 -6.29
N ALA A 318 -3.74 19.44 -6.97
CA ALA A 318 -4.62 18.27 -6.94
C ALA A 318 -3.97 17.05 -7.58
N ILE A 319 -4.19 15.90 -6.98
CA ILE A 319 -3.85 14.60 -7.56
C ILE A 319 -5.02 14.13 -8.40
N LEU A 320 -4.77 13.86 -9.67
CA LEU A 320 -5.76 13.36 -10.62
C LEU A 320 -5.49 11.90 -10.97
N GLY A 321 -6.52 11.06 -10.96
CA GLY A 321 -6.47 9.71 -11.51
C GLY A 321 -6.79 9.73 -13.01
N ILE A 322 -5.98 9.05 -13.83
CA ILE A 322 -6.23 8.90 -15.28
C ILE A 322 -7.23 7.76 -15.49
N SER A 323 -8.49 8.06 -15.78
CA SER A 323 -9.55 7.04 -15.93
C SER A 323 -9.46 6.31 -17.27
N GLU A 324 -9.72 5.00 -17.26
CA GLU A 324 -9.91 4.19 -18.48
C GLU A 324 -11.26 4.43 -19.18
N ALA A 325 -12.16 5.19 -18.57
CA ALA A 325 -13.49 5.41 -19.09
C ALA A 325 -13.50 6.12 -20.45
N LYS A 326 -14.44 5.70 -21.30
CA LYS A 326 -14.74 6.33 -22.59
C LYS A 326 -15.96 7.24 -22.50
N ASP A 327 -16.87 6.93 -21.59
CA ASP A 327 -18.09 7.66 -21.30
C ASP A 327 -18.08 8.09 -19.82
N ILE A 328 -18.64 9.28 -19.54
CA ILE A 328 -18.60 9.89 -18.20
C ILE A 328 -19.30 9.01 -17.15
N ASP A 329 -20.38 8.32 -17.53
CA ASP A 329 -21.18 7.48 -16.64
C ASP A 329 -20.44 6.20 -16.19
N ASP A 330 -19.40 5.78 -16.93
CA ASP A 330 -18.61 4.59 -16.62
C ASP A 330 -17.47 4.87 -15.63
N ILE A 331 -17.17 6.14 -15.33
CA ILE A 331 -16.00 6.55 -14.52
C ILE A 331 -15.98 5.87 -13.15
N VAL A 332 -17.14 5.76 -12.50
CA VAL A 332 -17.28 5.14 -11.17
C VAL A 332 -16.93 3.64 -11.20
N ASN A 333 -17.06 3.01 -12.36
CA ASN A 333 -16.94 1.56 -12.54
C ASN A 333 -15.58 1.10 -13.07
N LEU A 334 -14.77 2.02 -13.58
CA LEU A 334 -13.53 1.71 -14.29
C LEU A 334 -12.29 2.14 -13.50
N PRO A 335 -11.18 1.39 -13.63
CA PRO A 335 -9.95 1.69 -12.92
C PRO A 335 -9.26 2.92 -13.51
N VAL A 336 -8.22 3.36 -12.80
CA VAL A 336 -7.27 4.36 -13.28
C VAL A 336 -5.97 3.68 -13.70
N VAL A 337 -5.34 4.20 -14.76
CA VAL A 337 -4.04 3.68 -15.26
C VAL A 337 -2.84 4.32 -14.57
N GLY A 338 -3.06 5.40 -13.84
CA GLY A 338 -2.00 6.15 -13.18
C GLY A 338 -2.49 7.47 -12.63
N TYR A 339 -1.55 8.24 -12.11
CA TYR A 339 -1.80 9.49 -11.39
C TYR A 339 -0.98 10.63 -11.97
N VAL A 340 -1.53 11.83 -11.92
CA VAL A 340 -0.84 13.08 -12.27
C VAL A 340 -1.09 14.13 -11.20
N VAL A 341 -0.21 15.14 -11.13
CA VAL A 341 -0.40 16.28 -10.21
C VAL A 341 -0.60 17.55 -11.03
N VAL A 342 -1.58 18.36 -10.66
CA VAL A 342 -1.77 19.70 -11.25
C VAL A 342 -0.70 20.64 -10.69
N LEU A 343 0.19 21.10 -11.56
CA LEU A 343 1.24 22.08 -11.23
C LEU A 343 0.76 23.53 -11.37
N ASN A 344 -0.21 23.77 -12.26
CA ASN A 344 -0.80 25.07 -12.47
C ASN A 344 -2.19 24.93 -13.11
N GLN A 345 -3.23 25.35 -12.41
CA GLN A 345 -4.61 25.31 -12.89
C GLN A 345 -4.85 26.27 -14.07
N THR A 346 -4.27 27.47 -14.05
CA THR A 346 -4.53 28.54 -15.04
C THR A 346 -4.18 28.14 -16.47
N ASN A 347 -3.09 27.40 -16.67
CA ASN A 347 -2.68 26.89 -17.98
C ASN A 347 -2.74 25.36 -18.09
N PHE A 348 -3.51 24.75 -17.18
CA PHE A 348 -3.70 23.32 -16.97
C PHE A 348 -2.41 22.51 -17.20
N LYS A 349 -1.36 22.87 -16.47
CA LYS A 349 -0.08 22.17 -16.49
C LYS A 349 -0.08 21.06 -15.46
N ILE A 350 0.28 19.84 -15.88
CA ILE A 350 0.34 18.66 -15.02
C ILE A 350 1.74 18.05 -15.00
N LEU A 351 2.06 17.32 -13.93
CA LEU A 351 3.21 16.42 -13.82
C LEU A 351 2.76 14.97 -14.02
N CYS A 352 3.47 14.22 -14.86
CA CYS A 352 3.17 12.84 -15.22
C CYS A 352 4.46 12.00 -15.23
N THR A 353 4.33 10.71 -14.92
CA THR A 353 5.46 9.75 -14.91
C THR A 353 5.93 9.32 -16.29
N GLN A 354 5.13 9.57 -17.34
CA GLN A 354 5.44 9.13 -18.71
C GLN A 354 5.83 10.31 -19.60
N SER A 355 6.72 10.05 -20.56
CA SER A 355 7.19 11.05 -21.53
C SER A 355 6.12 11.50 -22.54
N LYS A 356 4.95 10.84 -22.54
CA LYS A 356 3.77 11.22 -23.32
C LYS A 356 2.53 10.98 -22.47
N LEU A 357 1.58 11.91 -22.54
CA LEU A 357 0.28 11.71 -21.93
C LEU A 357 -0.46 10.58 -22.69
N PRO A 358 -1.00 9.57 -22.00
CA PRO A 358 -1.72 8.48 -22.65
C PRO A 358 -3.00 8.97 -23.33
N LYS A 359 -3.60 8.19 -24.23
CA LYS A 359 -4.78 8.63 -25.01
C LYS A 359 -6.09 8.28 -24.28
N TYR A 360 -6.39 8.96 -23.17
CA TYR A 360 -7.68 8.89 -22.48
C TYR A 360 -8.43 10.23 -22.56
N SER A 361 -9.62 10.29 -21.96
CA SER A 361 -10.53 11.44 -22.03
C SER A 361 -10.83 12.06 -20.67
N PHE A 362 -10.65 11.33 -19.57
CA PHE A 362 -11.09 11.77 -18.25
C PHE A 362 -9.98 11.70 -17.20
N PHE A 363 -9.89 12.77 -16.42
CA PHE A 363 -9.22 12.79 -15.13
C PHE A 363 -10.27 12.70 -14.01
N ILE A 364 -9.94 12.00 -12.94
CA ILE A 364 -10.74 11.98 -11.71
C ILE A 364 -10.02 12.86 -10.69
N GLN A 365 -10.62 13.99 -10.30
CA GLN A 365 -10.16 14.87 -9.22
C GLN A 365 -10.87 14.51 -7.92
N SER A 366 -10.14 14.68 -6.83
CA SER A 366 -10.64 14.50 -5.47
C SER A 366 -9.99 15.49 -4.53
N ASP A 367 -10.21 15.32 -3.22
CA ASP A 367 -9.69 16.24 -2.20
C ASP A 367 -8.20 16.06 -1.91
N LEU A 368 -7.55 15.05 -2.50
CA LEU A 368 -6.12 14.81 -2.28
C LEU A 368 -5.25 15.80 -3.03
N LYS A 369 -4.37 16.48 -2.26
CA LYS A 369 -3.38 17.41 -2.78
C LYS A 369 -1.96 16.96 -2.48
N CYS A 370 -1.06 17.24 -3.40
CA CYS A 370 0.38 17.03 -3.26
C CYS A 370 1.05 18.38 -3.00
N ILE A 371 1.46 18.61 -1.75
CA ILE A 371 2.05 19.89 -1.33
C ILE A 371 3.56 19.94 -1.62
N ASP A 372 4.22 18.77 -1.61
CA ASP A 372 5.65 18.60 -1.81
C ASP A 372 5.91 17.46 -2.82
N LEU A 373 6.51 17.78 -3.97
CA LEU A 373 6.88 16.82 -5.03
C LEU A 373 8.37 16.50 -5.04
#